data_AF-A0A1I4NZV5-F1
#
_entry.id   AF-A0A1I4NZV5-F1
#
_cell.length_a   1.000
_cell.length_b   1.000
_cell.length_c   1.000
_cell.angle_alpha   90.00
_cell.angle_beta   90.00
_cell.angle_gamma   90.00
#
_symmetry.space_group_name_H-M   'P 1'
#
loop_
_entity.id
_entity.type
_entity.pdbx_description
1 polymer ?
#
loop_
_entity_poly.entity_id
_entity_poly.type
_entity_poly.pdbx_seq_one_letter_code
_entity_poly.pdbx_strand_id
1 'polypeptide(L)'
;MIHKRRFAVLIGIVLFSSLLILSFLHLLPLNLFSIQQKPEPVPQQIYDYYFILDEADGHSLMYVPLVVSVGDEILTEENKLYEVVKIEENRAYARFVRDINLDKYKKK
;
A
#
# COMPACT_ATOMS: atom_id res chain seq x y z
N MET A 1 -5.16 72.03 -8.57
CA MET A 1 -5.05 71.46 -7.21
C MET A 1 -5.86 70.16 -7.01
N ILE A 2 -7.03 70.02 -7.64
CA ILE A 2 -7.93 68.85 -7.49
C ILE A 2 -7.32 67.54 -8.03
N HIS A 3 -6.55 67.57 -9.12
CA HIS A 3 -5.96 66.36 -9.71
C HIS A 3 -4.87 65.74 -8.82
N LYS A 4 -4.01 66.56 -8.18
CA LYS A 4 -2.98 66.06 -7.25
C LYS A 4 -3.59 65.33 -6.04
N ARG A 5 -4.71 65.84 -5.52
CA ARG A 5 -5.46 65.23 -4.39
C ARG A 5 -6.14 63.92 -4.78
N ARG A 6 -6.69 63.82 -6.00
CA ARG A 6 -7.27 62.56 -6.53
C ARG A 6 -6.19 61.50 -6.77
N PHE A 7 -5.03 61.89 -7.29
CA PHE A 7 -3.88 60.99 -7.45
C PHE A 7 -3.36 60.45 -6.11
N ALA A 8 -3.25 61.30 -5.08
CA ALA A 8 -2.83 60.86 -3.75
C ALA A 8 -3.80 59.82 -3.14
N VAL A 9 -5.11 60.01 -3.33
CA VAL A 9 -6.13 59.06 -2.86
C VAL A 9 -6.05 57.72 -3.61
N LEU A 10 -5.85 57.75 -4.93
CA LEU A 10 -5.69 56.52 -5.73
C LEU A 10 -4.47 55.71 -5.29
N ILE A 11 -3.33 56.38 -5.04
CA ILE A 11 -2.11 55.72 -4.55
C ILE A 11 -2.36 55.08 -3.16
N GLY A 12 -3.07 55.79 -2.28
CA GLY A 12 -3.43 55.26 -0.96
C GLY A 12 -4.30 54.01 -1.03
N ILE A 13 -5.31 54.01 -1.92
CA ILE A 13 -6.18 52.83 -2.14
C ILE A 13 -5.36 51.65 -2.67
N VAL A 14 -4.46 51.89 -3.62
CA VAL A 14 -3.61 50.83 -4.19
C VAL A 14 -2.72 50.22 -3.12
N LEU A 15 -2.05 51.05 -2.30
CA LEU A 15 -1.20 50.56 -1.20
C LEU A 15 -1.98 49.77 -0.16
N PHE A 16 -3.19 50.24 0.20
CA PHE A 16 -4.06 49.54 1.13
C PHE A 16 -4.55 48.19 0.58
N SER A 17 -4.95 48.15 -0.70
CA SER A 17 -5.34 46.91 -1.37
C SER A 17 -4.17 45.92 -1.46
N SER A 18 -2.95 46.39 -1.70
CA SER A 18 -1.74 45.56 -1.76
C SER A 18 -1.47 44.87 -0.42
N LEU A 19 -1.57 45.62 0.69
CA LEU A 19 -1.43 45.09 2.05
C LEU A 19 -2.49 44.03 2.37
N LEU A 20 -3.74 44.25 1.97
CA LEU A 20 -4.83 43.28 2.16
C LEU A 20 -4.58 41.97 1.40
N ILE A 21 -4.14 42.06 0.14
CA ILE A 21 -3.84 40.89 -0.67
C ILE A 21 -2.69 40.08 -0.07
N LEU A 22 -1.61 40.76 0.35
CA LEU A 22 -0.47 40.10 1.00
C LEU A 22 -0.86 39.40 2.30
N SER A 23 -1.69 40.04 3.13
CA SER A 23 -2.20 39.45 4.36
C SER A 23 -3.07 38.22 4.09
N PHE A 24 -3.96 38.31 3.10
CA PHE A 24 -4.81 37.18 2.69
C PHE A 24 -3.99 36.01 2.15
N LEU A 25 -2.95 36.27 1.35
CA LEU A 25 -2.05 35.25 0.83
C LEU A 25 -1.26 34.54 1.95
N HIS A 26 -0.85 35.27 2.99
CA HIS A 26 -0.15 34.68 4.15
C HIS A 26 -1.08 33.82 5.01
N LEU A 27 -2.38 34.14 5.07
CA LEU A 27 -3.38 33.37 5.79
C LEU A 27 -3.88 32.15 5.02
N LEU A 28 -3.59 32.04 3.72
CA LEU A 28 -4.02 30.93 2.89
C LEU A 28 -3.14 29.69 3.16
N PRO A 29 -3.68 28.59 3.72
CA PRO A 29 -2.92 27.37 3.89
C PRO A 29 -2.65 26.75 2.51
N LEU A 30 -1.40 26.81 2.04
CA LEU A 30 -0.96 26.24 0.75
C LEU A 30 -1.10 24.70 0.65
N ASN A 31 -1.56 24.04 1.72
CA ASN A 31 -1.79 22.59 1.78
C ASN A 31 -3.01 22.10 0.97
N LEU A 32 -3.75 22.99 0.28
CA LEU A 32 -4.87 22.63 -0.60
C LEU A 32 -4.44 21.69 -1.76
N PHE A 33 -3.15 21.66 -2.11
CA PHE A 33 -2.59 20.76 -3.12
C PHE A 33 -1.81 19.58 -2.52
N SER A 34 -1.95 19.29 -1.23
CA SER A 34 -1.37 18.09 -0.65
C SER A 34 -2.11 16.89 -1.21
N ILE A 35 -1.60 16.35 -2.32
CA ILE A 35 -1.99 15.06 -2.86
C ILE A 35 -1.92 14.10 -1.67
N GLN A 36 -3.07 13.52 -1.32
CA GLN A 36 -3.14 12.52 -0.27
C GLN A 36 -2.21 11.38 -0.73
N GLN A 37 -0.98 11.35 -0.20
CA GLN A 37 -0.04 10.30 -0.53
C GLN A 37 -0.72 8.99 -0.12
N LYS A 38 -1.01 8.14 -1.10
CA LYS A 38 -1.47 6.77 -0.83
C LYS A 38 -0.46 6.19 0.17
N PRO A 39 -0.90 5.65 1.32
CA PRO A 39 0.01 5.09 2.30
C PRO A 39 1.00 4.18 1.57
N GLU A 40 2.28 4.44 1.76
CA GLU A 40 3.33 3.61 1.19
C GLU A 40 3.09 2.19 1.71
N PRO A 41 2.97 1.18 0.81
CA PRO A 41 2.76 -0.18 1.26
C PRO A 41 3.94 -0.54 2.16
N VAL A 42 3.63 -0.95 3.40
CA VAL A 42 4.64 -1.38 4.37
C VAL A 42 5.52 -2.43 3.68
N PRO A 43 6.85 -2.24 3.64
CA PRO A 43 7.74 -3.23 3.03
C PRO A 43 7.49 -4.59 3.66
N GLN A 44 7.12 -5.57 2.82
CA GLN A 44 6.97 -6.95 3.29
C GLN A 44 8.34 -7.42 3.78
N GLN A 45 8.43 -7.73 5.08
CA GLN A 45 9.64 -8.30 5.65
C GLN A 45 9.87 -9.68 5.03
N ILE A 46 11.07 -9.89 4.48
CA ILE A 46 11.50 -11.18 3.95
C ILE A 46 12.08 -11.96 5.12
N TYR A 47 11.55 -13.16 5.35
CA TYR A 47 12.01 -14.06 6.41
C TYR A 47 12.90 -15.16 5.82
N ASP A 48 13.80 -15.69 6.65
CA ASP A 48 14.68 -16.81 6.28
C ASP A 48 13.89 -18.09 5.97
N TYR A 49 12.68 -18.20 6.53
CA TYR A 49 11.78 -19.31 6.36
C TYR A 49 10.32 -18.91 6.52
N TYR A 50 9.44 -19.71 5.92
CA TYR A 50 8.00 -19.57 6.02
C TYR A 50 7.36 -20.87 6.52
N PHE A 51 6.41 -20.72 7.45
CA PHE A 51 5.49 -21.78 7.86
C PHE A 51 4.29 -21.77 6.93
N ILE A 52 4.04 -22.88 6.24
CA ILE A 52 2.84 -23.06 5.44
C ILE A 52 1.79 -23.70 6.33
N LEU A 53 0.66 -23.02 6.50
CA LEU A 53 -0.45 -23.42 7.35
C LEU A 53 -1.70 -23.63 6.50
N ASP A 54 -2.55 -24.59 6.84
CA ASP A 54 -3.89 -24.68 6.26
C ASP A 54 -4.75 -23.50 6.76
N GLU A 55 -5.43 -22.81 5.85
CA GLU A 55 -6.33 -21.70 6.17
C GLU A 55 -7.53 -22.14 7.03
N ALA A 56 -7.99 -23.38 6.89
CA ALA A 56 -9.25 -23.83 7.51
C ALA A 56 -9.14 -24.09 9.02
N ASP A 57 -8.05 -24.72 9.45
CA ASP A 57 -7.84 -25.18 10.83
C ASP A 57 -6.48 -24.75 11.42
N GLY A 58 -5.61 -24.13 10.62
CA GLY A 58 -4.32 -23.60 11.06
C GLY A 58 -3.25 -24.66 11.30
N HIS A 59 -3.45 -25.92 10.91
CA HIS A 59 -2.41 -26.93 11.07
C HIS A 59 -1.24 -26.67 10.10
N SER A 60 -0.03 -27.04 10.52
CA SER A 60 1.17 -26.85 9.70
C SER A 60 1.21 -27.90 8.59
N LEU A 61 1.27 -27.44 7.34
CA LEU A 61 1.45 -28.26 6.15
C LEU A 61 2.93 -28.54 5.90
N MET A 62 3.78 -27.51 5.94
CA MET A 62 5.22 -27.65 5.73
C MET A 62 6.01 -26.41 6.17
N TYR A 63 7.34 -26.54 6.14
CA TYR A 63 8.29 -25.48 6.41
C TYR A 63 9.21 -25.31 5.19
N VAL A 64 9.35 -24.08 4.69
CA VAL A 64 10.11 -23.82 3.46
C VAL A 64 11.10 -22.66 3.66
N PRO A 65 12.41 -22.84 3.35
CA PRO A 65 13.41 -21.78 3.38
C PRO A 65 13.45 -20.99 2.06
N LEU A 66 12.29 -20.71 1.48
CA LEU A 66 12.13 -19.97 0.23
C LEU A 66 11.11 -18.87 0.45
N VAL A 67 11.28 -17.74 -0.23
CA VAL A 67 10.29 -16.67 -0.24
C VAL A 67 9.01 -17.19 -0.86
N VAL A 68 7.90 -17.02 -0.15
CA VAL A 68 6.56 -17.43 -0.57
C VAL A 68 5.74 -16.19 -0.88
N SER A 69 4.93 -16.26 -1.93
CA SER A 69 4.02 -15.20 -2.36
C SER A 69 2.56 -15.69 -2.34
N VAL A 70 1.63 -14.74 -2.25
CA VAL A 70 0.21 -15.04 -2.45
C VAL A 70 -0.01 -15.48 -3.90
N GLY A 71 -0.70 -16.60 -4.10
CA GLY A 71 -0.91 -17.27 -5.38
C GLY A 71 0.07 -18.43 -5.63
N ASP A 72 1.06 -18.65 -4.77
CA ASP A 72 1.95 -19.80 -4.92
C ASP A 72 1.20 -21.11 -4.65
N GLU A 73 1.46 -22.12 -5.48
CA GLU A 73 0.91 -23.47 -5.33
C GLU A 73 1.87 -24.38 -4.57
N ILE A 74 1.32 -25.15 -3.63
CA ILE A 74 2.06 -26.02 -2.73
C ILE A 74 1.44 -27.42 -2.79
N LEU A 75 2.28 -28.42 -3.07
CA LEU A 75 1.87 -29.82 -3.13
C LEU A 75 2.43 -30.58 -1.92
N THR A 76 1.56 -31.20 -1.14
CA THR A 76 1.96 -31.99 0.04
C THR A 76 2.33 -33.43 -0.33
N GLU A 77 2.94 -34.14 0.63
CA GLU A 77 3.31 -35.56 0.47
C GLU A 77 2.10 -36.47 0.26
N GLU A 78 0.93 -36.08 0.78
CA GLU A 78 -0.35 -36.77 0.63
C GLU A 78 -1.05 -36.45 -0.70
N ASN A 79 -0.32 -35.92 -1.69
CA ASN A 79 -0.87 -35.60 -3.01
C ASN A 79 -1.95 -34.52 -3.00
N LYS A 80 -1.93 -33.60 -2.02
CA LYS A 80 -2.91 -32.50 -1.92
C LYS A 80 -2.31 -31.19 -2.40
N LEU A 81 -2.98 -30.51 -3.32
CA LEU A 81 -2.61 -29.20 -3.82
C LEU A 81 -3.29 -28.11 -3.01
N TYR A 82 -2.50 -27.15 -2.55
CA TYR A 82 -2.92 -25.95 -1.84
C TYR A 82 -2.44 -24.70 -2.58
N GLU A 83 -3.12 -23.57 -2.39
CA GLU A 83 -2.73 -22.26 -2.93
C GLU A 83 -2.61 -21.26 -1.78
N VAL A 84 -1.50 -20.51 -1.72
CA VAL A 84 -1.28 -19.50 -0.69
C VAL A 84 -2.21 -18.31 -0.92
N VAL A 85 -3.13 -18.06 0.02
CA VAL A 85 -4.13 -16.99 -0.09
C VAL A 85 -3.80 -15.76 0.74
N LYS A 86 -2.96 -15.92 1.77
CA LYS A 86 -2.62 -14.87 2.73
C LYS A 86 -1.27 -15.13 3.35
N ILE A 87 -0.50 -14.07 3.58
CA ILE A 87 0.77 -14.12 4.31
C ILE A 87 0.72 -13.11 5.45
N GLU A 88 0.99 -13.57 6.67
CA GLU A 88 1.15 -12.74 7.86
C GLU A 88 2.49 -13.08 8.49
N GLU A 89 3.39 -12.10 8.54
CA GLU A 89 4.77 -12.32 8.99
C GLU A 89 5.41 -13.48 8.22
N ASN A 90 5.94 -14.48 8.94
CA ASN A 90 6.54 -15.69 8.37
C ASN A 90 5.53 -16.84 8.21
N ARG A 91 4.22 -16.56 8.24
CA ARG A 91 3.15 -17.56 8.12
C ARG A 91 2.40 -17.36 6.81
N ALA A 92 2.46 -18.36 5.94
CA ALA A 92 1.68 -18.41 4.72
C ALA A 92 0.48 -19.34 4.94
N TYR A 93 -0.72 -18.78 4.84
CA TYR A 93 -1.97 -19.53 4.91
C TYR A 93 -2.35 -19.98 3.51
N ALA A 94 -2.52 -21.28 3.34
CA ALA A 94 -2.83 -21.92 2.08
C ALA A 94 -4.20 -22.60 2.12
N ARG A 95 -4.96 -22.47 1.05
CA ARG A 95 -6.28 -23.05 0.87
C ARG A 95 -6.18 -24.31 0.04
N PHE A 96 -6.87 -25.38 0.46
CA PHE A 96 -6.97 -26.60 -0.34
C PHE A 96 -7.63 -26.33 -1.70
N VAL A 97 -7.00 -26.80 -2.77
CA VAL A 97 -7.49 -26.69 -4.15
C VAL A 97 -8.06 -28.02 -4.63
N ARG A 98 -7.24 -29.09 -4.62
CA ARG A 98 -7.62 -30.42 -5.13
C ARG A 98 -6.60 -31.50 -4.79
N ASP A 99 -7.02 -32.75 -4.88
CA ASP A 99 -6.11 -33.90 -4.91
C ASP A 99 -5.44 -34.07 -6.29
N ILE A 100 -4.16 -34.41 -6.28
CA ILE A 100 -3.32 -34.65 -7.45
C ILE A 100 -2.88 -36.12 -7.46
N ASN A 101 -3.42 -36.95 -8.36
CA ASN A 101 -2.88 -38.29 -8.52
C ASN A 101 -1.48 -38.22 -9.16
N LEU A 102 -0.41 -38.43 -8.39
CA LEU A 102 0.97 -38.49 -8.92
C LEU A 102 1.36 -39.87 -9.43
N ASP A 103 0.67 -40.93 -9.02
CA ASP A 103 1.00 -42.31 -9.39
C ASP A 103 0.87 -42.56 -10.90
N LYS A 104 -0.01 -41.81 -11.58
CA LYS A 104 -0.11 -41.85 -13.06
C LYS A 104 1.19 -41.47 -13.78
N TYR A 105 2.14 -40.84 -13.10
CA TYR A 105 3.42 -40.39 -13.68
C TYR A 105 4.63 -41.25 -13.27
N LYS A 106 4.45 -42.24 -12.39
CA LYS A 106 5.53 -43.16 -12.03
C LYS A 106 5.84 -44.07 -13.23
N LYS A 107 7.00 -43.88 -13.87
CA LYS A 107 7.52 -44.83 -14.86
C LYS A 107 7.86 -46.15 -14.15
N LYS A 108 7.40 -47.26 -14.75
CA LYS A 108 7.74 -48.62 -14.35
C LYS A 108 9.23 -48.89 -14.49
#